data_AF-C1E270-F1
#
_entry.id   AF-C1E270-F1
#
_cell.length_a   1.000
_cell.length_b   1.000
_cell.length_c   1.000
_cell.angle_alpha   90.00
_cell.angle_beta   90.00
_cell.angle_gamma   90.00
#
_symmetry.space_group_name_H-M   'P 1'
#
loop_
_entity.id
_entity.type
_entity.pdbx_description
1 polymer ?
#
loop_
_entity_poly.entity_id
_entity_poly.type
_entity_poly.pdbx_seq_one_letter_code
_entity_poly.pdbx_strand_id
1 'polypeptide(L)'
;MPPKLSLADQKKKLKEKAQRAKDQEKREKDKERAERKAQEQKDRIFGLKNKHTSKHAQQFVQDVERNMKQLPGEQQKAEAKKRENDKRKAAEEQAQRELDEMMGLAIKQPKVPEGVDPKTIPCEFFKKGRCAKGWKCKFSHEKNTRKGTEKIDLFVDHRDDAEKEKDSDKMDDWDQDKLESVVKEKHSGENQNNKTDIVCKHFLEAVEKRLYGWFWVCPNGGNECKYRHALPPGYVLKSQLKAMMEEEKASQRTDEEILEEERAKIGEGVPVTQDTFAEWKRAR
;
A
#
# COMPACT_ATOMS: atom_id res chain seq x y z
N MET A 1 -12.74 -11.31 12.24
CA MET A 1 -11.64 -12.21 12.63
C MET A 1 -10.73 -12.39 11.41
N PRO A 2 -9.42 -12.07 11.47
CA PRO A 2 -8.54 -12.31 10.33
C PRO A 2 -8.52 -13.81 10.02
N PRO A 3 -8.50 -14.22 8.74
CA PRO A 3 -8.55 -15.62 8.37
C PRO A 3 -7.36 -16.34 9.01
N LYS A 4 -7.64 -17.33 9.84
CA LYS A 4 -6.62 -18.14 10.52
C LYS A 4 -5.81 -18.84 9.43
N LEU A 5 -4.65 -18.28 9.09
CA LEU A 5 -3.70 -18.88 8.17
C LEU A 5 -3.43 -20.32 8.61
N SER A 6 -3.52 -21.25 7.67
CA SER A 6 -3.37 -22.68 7.98
C SER A 6 -2.03 -22.95 8.67
N LEU A 7 -1.96 -23.96 9.53
CA LEU A 7 -0.72 -24.38 10.19
C LEU A 7 0.41 -24.67 9.17
N ALA A 8 0.05 -25.07 7.95
CA ALA A 8 0.98 -25.25 6.84
C ALA A 8 1.58 -23.92 6.34
N ASP A 9 0.76 -22.87 6.21
CA ASP A 9 1.21 -21.54 5.79
C ASP A 9 2.09 -20.87 6.85
N GLN A 10 1.79 -21.09 8.13
CA GLN A 10 2.62 -20.61 9.23
C GLN A 10 4.00 -21.29 9.24
N LYS A 11 4.05 -22.62 9.05
CA LYS A 11 5.31 -23.37 8.91
C LYS A 11 6.12 -22.94 7.68
N LYS A 12 5.46 -22.66 6.55
CA LYS A 12 6.12 -22.17 5.32
C LYS A 12 6.75 -20.79 5.54
N LYS A 13 6.03 -19.86 6.17
CA LYS A 13 6.56 -18.52 6.51
C LYS A 13 7.74 -18.60 7.48
N LEU A 14 7.71 -19.48 8.46
CA LEU A 14 8.84 -19.69 9.39
C LEU A 14 10.07 -20.25 8.67
N LYS A 15 9.88 -21.20 7.75
CA LYS A 15 10.97 -21.75 6.93
C LYS A 15 11.58 -20.70 5.99
N GLU A 16 10.76 -19.87 5.37
CA GLU A 16 11.23 -18.78 4.52
C GLU A 16 11.98 -17.70 5.31
N LYS A 17 11.49 -17.35 6.51
CA LYS A 17 12.18 -16.42 7.42
C LYS A 17 13.54 -16.96 7.87
N ALA A 18 13.62 -18.26 8.19
CA ALA A 18 14.88 -18.93 8.53
C ALA A 18 15.86 -18.95 7.35
N GLN A 19 15.37 -19.13 6.11
CA GLN A 19 16.20 -19.09 4.91
C GLN A 19 16.77 -17.68 4.67
N ARG A 20 15.93 -16.65 4.75
CA ARG A 20 16.37 -15.25 4.60
C ARG A 20 17.41 -14.84 5.66
N ALA A 21 17.25 -15.31 6.90
CA ALA A 21 18.23 -15.07 7.97
C ALA A 21 19.59 -15.73 7.66
N LYS A 22 19.59 -16.97 7.15
CA LYS A 22 20.82 -17.66 6.72
C LYS A 22 21.50 -16.96 5.54
N ASP A 23 20.72 -16.45 4.59
CA ASP A 23 21.25 -15.73 3.44
C ASP A 23 21.84 -14.36 3.83
N GLN A 24 21.26 -13.69 4.84
CA GLN A 24 21.80 -12.45 5.41
C GLN A 24 23.12 -12.70 6.16
N GLU A 25 23.17 -13.73 7.01
CA GLU A 25 24.40 -14.10 7.73
C GLU A 25 25.54 -14.46 6.77
N LYS A 26 25.23 -15.15 5.66
CA LYS A 26 26.21 -15.46 4.62
C LYS A 26 26.75 -14.18 3.95
N ARG A 27 25.88 -13.21 3.64
CA ARG A 27 26.28 -11.93 3.04
C ARG A 27 27.15 -11.10 3.97
N GLU A 28 26.85 -11.09 5.26
CA GLU A 28 27.66 -10.39 6.27
C GLU A 28 29.04 -11.03 6.42
N LYS A 29 29.12 -12.37 6.47
CA LYS A 29 30.42 -13.10 6.47
C LYS A 29 31.24 -12.87 5.20
N ASP A 30 30.60 -12.81 4.03
CA ASP A 30 31.28 -12.52 2.77
C ASP A 30 31.80 -11.07 2.74
N LYS A 31 31.04 -10.11 3.30
CA LYS A 31 31.46 -8.72 3.45
C LYS A 31 32.67 -8.58 4.39
N GLU A 32 32.62 -9.22 5.55
CA GLU A 32 33.73 -9.22 6.52
C GLU A 32 35.00 -9.84 5.91
N ARG A 33 34.86 -10.94 5.15
CA ARG A 33 35.99 -11.57 4.44
C ARG A 33 36.58 -10.65 3.36
N ALA A 34 35.74 -9.88 2.67
CA ALA A 34 36.21 -8.91 1.68
C ALA A 34 36.92 -7.72 2.34
N GLU A 35 36.39 -7.21 3.45
CA GLU A 35 36.99 -6.13 4.24
C GLU A 35 38.34 -6.55 4.84
N ARG A 36 38.44 -7.78 5.37
CA ARG A 36 39.71 -8.35 5.86
C ARG A 36 40.76 -8.48 4.76
N LYS A 37 40.37 -8.94 3.57
CA LYS A 37 41.27 -9.02 2.39
C LYS A 37 41.72 -7.64 1.93
N ALA A 38 40.82 -6.65 1.94
CA ALA A 38 41.16 -5.27 1.59
C ALA A 38 42.13 -4.65 2.60
N GLN A 39 41.98 -4.98 3.89
CA GLN A 39 42.90 -4.54 4.94
C GLN A 39 44.27 -5.20 4.78
N GLU A 40 44.33 -6.51 4.53
CA GLU A 40 45.60 -7.23 4.28
C GLU A 40 46.33 -6.69 3.04
N GLN A 41 45.59 -6.32 1.99
CA GLN A 41 46.17 -5.65 0.81
C GLN A 41 46.73 -4.26 1.16
N LYS A 42 46.01 -3.46 1.97
CA LYS A 42 46.50 -2.16 2.44
C LYS A 42 47.76 -2.30 3.29
N ASP A 43 47.82 -3.29 4.18
CA ASP A 43 48.97 -3.53 5.06
C ASP A 43 50.21 -4.03 4.28
N ARG A 44 50.03 -4.87 3.25
CA ARG A 44 51.12 -5.25 2.33
C ARG A 44 51.67 -4.05 1.54
N ILE A 45 50.83 -3.08 1.22
CA ILE A 45 51.18 -1.88 0.47
C ILE A 45 51.76 -0.78 1.40
N PHE A 46 51.39 -0.79 2.69
CA PHE A 46 51.77 0.23 3.66
C PHE A 46 53.28 0.27 3.93
N GLY A 47 53.94 -0.89 4.00
CA GLY A 47 55.39 -0.99 4.25
C GLY A 47 56.29 -0.45 3.11
N LEU A 48 55.76 -0.32 1.89
CA LEU A 48 56.52 0.15 0.73
C LEU A 48 56.45 1.68 0.55
N LYS A 49 55.50 2.35 1.23
CA LYS A 49 55.21 3.79 1.09
C LYS A 49 55.97 4.69 2.08
N ASN A 50 56.71 4.12 3.05
CA ASN A 50 57.50 4.88 4.04
C ASN A 50 59.00 5.02 3.68
N LYS A 51 59.38 4.75 2.42
CA LYS A 51 60.70 5.13 1.85
C LYS A 51 60.48 6.15 0.73
N HIS A 52 60.20 7.39 1.11
CA HIS A 52 59.93 8.47 0.18
C HIS A 52 61.23 9.13 -0.30
N THR A 53 61.84 8.64 -1.39
CA THR A 53 62.97 9.39 -2.00
C THR A 53 63.10 9.37 -3.54
N SER A 54 62.21 8.75 -4.35
CA SER A 54 62.25 8.98 -5.82
C SER A 54 60.94 8.69 -6.58
N LYS A 55 60.71 9.41 -7.70
CA LYS A 55 59.58 9.19 -8.64
C LYS A 55 59.54 7.75 -9.19
N HIS A 56 60.70 7.10 -9.30
CA HIS A 56 60.83 5.72 -9.75
C HIS A 56 60.29 4.72 -8.71
N ALA A 57 60.45 4.99 -7.40
CA ALA A 57 59.85 4.17 -6.36
C ALA A 57 58.32 4.31 -6.32
N GLN A 58 57.78 5.49 -6.62
CA GLN A 58 56.33 5.70 -6.75
C GLN A 58 55.73 4.97 -7.96
N GLN A 59 56.43 4.99 -9.10
CA GLN A 59 56.03 4.22 -10.29
C GLN A 59 56.10 2.71 -10.04
N PHE A 60 57.17 2.23 -9.38
CA PHE A 60 57.30 0.82 -9.01
C PHE A 60 56.18 0.35 -8.06
N VAL A 61 55.79 1.18 -7.10
CA VAL A 61 54.63 0.88 -6.21
C VAL A 61 53.33 0.80 -7.02
N GLN A 62 53.09 1.71 -7.97
CA GLN A 62 51.92 1.64 -8.86
C GLN A 62 51.93 0.41 -9.77
N ASP A 63 53.08 0.01 -10.30
CA ASP A 63 53.21 -1.17 -11.16
C ASP A 63 53.06 -2.48 -10.37
N VAL A 64 53.50 -2.53 -9.11
CA VAL A 64 53.26 -3.65 -8.18
C VAL A 64 51.77 -3.72 -7.80
N GLU A 65 51.12 -2.58 -7.50
CA GLU A 65 49.67 -2.52 -7.24
C GLU A 65 48.84 -2.96 -8.47
N ARG A 66 49.28 -2.61 -9.69
CA ARG A 66 48.64 -3.02 -10.94
C ARG A 66 48.82 -4.51 -11.22
N ASN A 67 50.03 -5.06 -11.03
CA ASN A 67 50.29 -6.50 -11.18
C ASN A 67 49.53 -7.34 -10.15
N MET A 68 49.40 -6.89 -8.90
CA MET A 68 48.69 -7.63 -7.87
C MET A 68 47.17 -7.70 -8.10
N LYS A 69 46.59 -6.73 -8.80
CA LYS A 69 45.18 -6.73 -9.27
C LYS A 69 44.96 -7.60 -10.51
N GLN A 70 46.01 -7.94 -11.25
CA GLN A 70 45.95 -8.76 -12.45
C GLN A 70 46.38 -10.20 -12.15
N LEU A 71 45.64 -10.88 -11.28
CA LEU A 71 45.73 -12.34 -11.18
C LEU A 71 45.09 -12.96 -12.45
N PRO A 72 45.80 -13.77 -13.25
CA PRO A 72 45.33 -14.26 -14.54
C PRO A 72 43.98 -15.01 -14.51
N GLY A 73 43.60 -15.58 -13.36
CA GLY A 73 42.34 -16.31 -13.20
C GLY A 73 41.12 -15.45 -12.83
N GLU A 74 41.30 -14.21 -12.36
CA GLU A 74 40.19 -13.34 -11.92
C GLU A 74 39.67 -12.45 -13.06
N GLN A 75 40.57 -11.99 -13.95
CA GLN A 75 40.21 -11.24 -15.15
C GLN A 75 39.41 -12.08 -16.15
N GLN A 76 39.79 -13.35 -16.36
CA GLN A 76 39.07 -14.27 -17.23
C GLN A 76 37.64 -14.56 -16.72
N LYS A 77 37.45 -14.65 -15.40
CA LYS A 77 36.12 -14.82 -14.78
C LYS A 77 35.27 -13.56 -14.87
N ALA A 78 35.87 -12.38 -14.71
CA ALA A 78 35.19 -11.10 -14.87
C ALA A 78 34.75 -10.87 -16.32
N GLU A 79 35.58 -11.24 -17.30
CA GLU A 79 35.27 -11.11 -18.72
C GLU A 79 34.20 -12.10 -19.18
N ALA A 80 34.25 -13.35 -18.70
CA ALA A 80 33.19 -14.34 -18.93
C ALA A 80 31.83 -13.87 -18.39
N LYS A 81 31.80 -13.30 -17.19
CA LYS A 81 30.57 -12.76 -16.56
C LYS A 81 30.03 -11.53 -17.30
N LYS A 82 30.90 -10.66 -17.83
CA LYS A 82 30.47 -9.54 -18.68
C LYS A 82 29.82 -10.04 -19.97
N ARG A 83 30.47 -10.99 -20.66
CA ARG A 83 29.97 -11.58 -21.90
C ARG A 83 28.63 -12.32 -21.70
N GLU A 84 28.42 -12.96 -20.56
CA GLU A 84 27.12 -13.56 -20.20
C GLU A 84 26.02 -12.51 -19.96
N ASN A 85 26.35 -11.42 -19.25
CA ASN A 85 25.40 -10.34 -19.01
C ASN A 85 25.05 -9.58 -20.29
N ASP A 86 26.02 -9.35 -21.18
CA ASP A 86 25.81 -8.70 -22.46
C ASP A 86 24.95 -9.57 -23.39
N LYS A 87 25.18 -10.91 -23.39
CA LYS A 87 24.28 -11.86 -24.08
C LYS A 87 22.87 -11.84 -23.52
N ARG A 88 22.70 -11.76 -22.20
CA ARG A 88 21.38 -11.70 -21.56
C ARG A 88 20.65 -10.40 -21.89
N LYS A 89 21.34 -9.26 -21.87
CA LYS A 89 20.78 -7.97 -22.28
C LYS A 89 20.41 -7.94 -23.76
N ALA A 90 21.23 -8.51 -24.63
CA ALA A 90 20.91 -8.63 -26.05
C ALA A 90 19.67 -9.50 -26.30
N ALA A 91 19.54 -10.63 -25.58
CA ALA A 91 18.35 -11.48 -25.66
C ALA A 91 17.09 -10.78 -25.12
N GLU A 92 17.21 -9.99 -24.06
CA GLU A 92 16.10 -9.21 -23.50
C GLU A 92 15.66 -8.08 -24.46
N GLU A 93 16.61 -7.39 -25.09
CA GLU A 93 16.33 -6.35 -26.10
C GLU A 93 15.68 -6.95 -27.36
N GLN A 94 16.12 -8.14 -27.79
CA GLN A 94 15.47 -8.88 -28.89
C GLN A 94 14.05 -9.30 -28.53
N ALA A 95 13.81 -9.83 -27.32
CA ALA A 95 12.47 -10.19 -26.86
C ALA A 95 11.53 -8.97 -26.77
N GLN A 96 12.04 -7.81 -26.37
CA GLN A 96 11.27 -6.56 -26.37
C GLN A 96 10.91 -6.09 -27.78
N ARG A 97 11.81 -6.24 -28.76
CA ARG A 97 11.54 -5.92 -30.17
C ARG A 97 10.51 -6.86 -30.78
N GLU A 98 10.64 -8.17 -30.54
CA GLU A 98 9.67 -9.17 -31.01
C GLU A 98 8.27 -8.92 -30.41
N LEU A 99 8.20 -8.52 -29.14
CA LEU A 99 6.93 -8.17 -28.49
C LEU A 99 6.31 -6.88 -29.08
N ASP A 100 7.13 -5.87 -29.40
CA ASP A 100 6.63 -4.63 -30.01
C ASP A 100 6.13 -4.87 -31.45
N GLU A 101 6.82 -5.72 -32.21
CA GLU A 101 6.44 -6.13 -33.57
C GLU A 101 5.15 -6.96 -33.59
N MET A 102 5.01 -7.92 -32.66
CA MET A 102 3.78 -8.71 -32.50
C MET A 102 2.57 -7.82 -32.15
N MET A 103 2.77 -6.81 -31.30
CA MET A 103 1.71 -5.90 -30.87
C MET A 103 1.42 -4.79 -31.91
N GLY A 104 2.36 -4.50 -32.82
CA GLY A 104 2.28 -3.41 -33.79
C GLY A 104 1.42 -3.71 -35.01
N LEU A 105 1.24 -4.99 -35.36
CA LEU A 105 0.45 -5.44 -36.51
C LEU A 105 -1.07 -5.19 -36.35
N ALA A 106 -1.54 -4.80 -35.15
CA ALA A 106 -2.95 -4.68 -34.82
C ALA A 106 -3.55 -3.26 -34.96
N ILE A 107 -2.88 -2.33 -35.65
CA ILE A 107 -3.34 -0.93 -35.76
C ILE A 107 -3.44 -0.51 -37.23
N LYS A 108 -4.66 -0.55 -37.79
CA LYS A 108 -4.97 -0.11 -39.16
C LYS A 108 -5.72 1.21 -39.12
N GLN A 109 -5.05 2.32 -39.42
CA GLN A 109 -5.71 3.63 -39.50
C GLN A 109 -6.79 3.65 -40.59
N PRO A 110 -7.97 4.24 -40.32
CA PRO A 110 -9.02 4.44 -41.32
C PRO A 110 -8.55 5.45 -42.38
N LYS A 111 -8.87 5.17 -43.64
CA LYS A 111 -8.58 6.06 -44.76
C LYS A 111 -9.49 7.28 -44.70
N VAL A 112 -8.93 8.47 -44.92
CA VAL A 112 -9.66 9.73 -44.88
C VAL A 112 -10.53 9.86 -46.15
N PRO A 113 -11.85 10.09 -46.05
CA PRO A 113 -12.71 10.41 -47.18
C PRO A 113 -12.35 11.76 -47.82
N GLU A 114 -12.48 11.86 -49.14
CA GLU A 114 -12.16 13.09 -49.88
C GLU A 114 -13.09 14.23 -49.47
N GLY A 115 -12.53 15.33 -48.95
CA GLY A 115 -13.26 16.52 -48.49
C GLY A 115 -13.30 16.75 -46.97
N VAL A 116 -12.79 15.82 -46.15
CA VAL A 116 -12.67 16.00 -44.70
C VAL A 116 -11.20 16.22 -44.32
N ASP A 117 -10.94 17.27 -43.54
CA ASP A 117 -9.60 17.55 -43.04
C ASP A 117 -9.05 16.36 -42.21
N PRO A 118 -7.90 15.78 -42.59
CA PRO A 118 -7.32 14.62 -41.91
C PRO A 118 -7.05 14.84 -40.41
N LYS A 119 -6.85 16.10 -40.00
CA LYS A 119 -6.60 16.49 -38.61
C LYS A 119 -7.87 16.46 -37.76
N THR A 120 -9.05 16.35 -38.35
CA THR A 120 -10.33 16.21 -37.63
C THR A 120 -10.57 14.76 -37.18
N ILE A 121 -9.88 13.79 -37.81
CA ILE A 121 -9.99 12.37 -37.47
C ILE A 121 -8.94 12.01 -36.40
N PRO A 122 -9.32 11.33 -35.31
CA PRO A 122 -8.40 10.96 -34.25
C PRO A 122 -7.37 9.92 -34.72
N CYS A 123 -6.12 10.11 -34.32
CA CYS A 123 -5.05 9.19 -34.63
C CYS A 123 -5.19 7.91 -33.78
N GLU A 124 -5.51 6.77 -34.39
CA GLU A 124 -5.60 5.49 -33.65
C GLU A 124 -4.28 5.06 -33.02
N PHE A 125 -3.14 5.36 -33.66
CA PHE A 125 -1.82 5.13 -33.07
C PHE A 125 -1.59 6.02 -31.84
N PHE A 126 -2.14 7.23 -31.81
CA PHE A 126 -2.05 8.11 -30.65
C PHE A 126 -3.00 7.67 -29.53
N LYS A 127 -4.21 7.21 -29.90
CA LYS A 127 -5.18 6.61 -28.96
C LYS A 127 -4.59 5.40 -28.24
N LYS A 128 -3.77 4.60 -28.94
CA LYS A 128 -3.02 3.46 -28.38
C LYS A 128 -1.62 3.82 -27.84
N GLY A 129 -1.24 5.10 -27.81
CA GLY A 129 0.03 5.57 -27.22
C GLY A 129 1.31 5.25 -28.00
N ARG A 130 1.20 4.80 -29.26
CA ARG A 130 2.33 4.37 -30.12
C ARG A 130 2.56 5.31 -31.32
N CYS A 131 2.04 6.54 -31.28
CA CYS A 131 2.22 7.46 -32.41
C CYS A 131 3.65 8.03 -32.47
N ALA A 132 4.49 7.47 -33.34
CA ALA A 132 5.84 7.97 -33.59
C ALA A 132 5.89 9.37 -34.23
N LYS A 133 4.78 9.86 -34.78
CA LYS A 133 4.72 11.12 -35.55
C LYS A 133 4.50 12.36 -34.67
N GLY A 134 4.13 12.20 -33.41
CA GLY A 134 3.97 13.30 -32.45
C GLY A 134 3.18 14.49 -33.02
N TRP A 135 3.68 15.71 -32.86
CA TRP A 135 3.04 16.94 -33.35
C TRP A 135 2.88 17.02 -34.88
N LYS A 136 3.72 16.31 -35.65
CA LYS A 136 3.65 16.28 -37.12
C LYS A 136 2.67 15.23 -37.65
N CYS A 137 1.87 14.61 -36.77
CA CYS A 137 0.87 13.64 -37.19
C CYS A 137 -0.21 14.31 -38.04
N LYS A 138 -0.59 13.64 -39.14
CA LYS A 138 -1.66 14.07 -40.05
C LYS A 138 -3.06 13.99 -39.40
N PHE A 139 -3.18 13.23 -38.32
CA PHE A 139 -4.43 12.94 -37.59
C PHE A 139 -4.44 13.63 -36.21
N SER A 140 -5.63 13.88 -35.66
CA SER A 140 -5.78 14.56 -34.36
C SER A 140 -5.12 13.79 -33.22
N HIS A 141 -4.42 14.51 -32.34
CA HIS A 141 -3.88 14.03 -31.08
C HIS A 141 -4.67 14.53 -29.87
N GLU A 142 -5.90 15.01 -30.08
CA GLU A 142 -6.78 15.42 -28.99
C GLU A 142 -7.60 14.21 -28.55
N LYS A 143 -7.43 13.78 -27.29
CA LYS A 143 -8.22 12.67 -26.69
C LYS A 143 -9.73 12.95 -26.64
N ASN A 144 -10.12 14.21 -26.82
CA ASN A 144 -11.49 14.69 -26.75
C ASN A 144 -11.96 15.20 -28.10
N THR A 145 -12.14 14.30 -29.07
CA THR A 145 -13.20 14.57 -30.05
C THR A 145 -14.51 14.52 -29.28
N ARG A 146 -15.15 15.68 -29.08
CA ARG A 146 -16.56 15.76 -28.66
C ARG A 146 -17.32 14.65 -29.37
N LYS A 147 -18.16 13.91 -28.63
CA LYS A 147 -19.10 12.93 -29.20
C LYS A 147 -19.67 13.55 -30.47
N GLY A 148 -19.53 12.81 -31.58
CA GLY A 148 -19.94 13.28 -32.90
C GLY A 148 -21.33 13.90 -32.83
N THR A 149 -21.58 14.87 -33.69
CA THR A 149 -22.85 15.56 -33.85
C THR A 149 -23.97 14.56 -34.17
N GLU A 150 -24.46 13.86 -33.16
CA GLU A 150 -25.79 13.29 -33.15
C GLU A 150 -26.74 14.49 -33.28
N LYS A 151 -27.66 14.42 -34.23
CA LYS A 151 -28.64 15.48 -34.46
C LYS A 151 -29.38 15.68 -33.14
N ILE A 152 -29.16 16.82 -32.48
CA ILE A 152 -29.92 17.22 -31.30
C ILE A 152 -31.38 17.30 -31.73
N ASP A 153 -32.19 16.42 -31.19
CA ASP A 153 -33.62 16.35 -31.46
C ASP A 153 -34.26 17.60 -30.83
N LEU A 154 -34.75 18.51 -31.67
CA LEU A 154 -35.14 19.87 -31.26
C LEU A 154 -36.39 19.91 -30.36
N PHE A 155 -37.04 18.77 -30.18
CA PHE A 155 -38.26 18.58 -29.36
C PHE A 155 -38.00 17.88 -28.03
N VAL A 156 -36.76 17.51 -27.72
CA VAL A 156 -36.39 16.94 -26.42
C VAL A 156 -35.54 17.95 -25.65
N ASP A 157 -36.14 18.59 -24.65
CA ASP A 157 -35.44 19.53 -23.77
C ASP A 157 -34.41 18.77 -22.93
N HIS A 158 -33.13 18.97 -23.23
CA HIS A 158 -32.00 18.38 -22.51
C HIS A 158 -31.93 18.78 -21.02
N ARG A 159 -32.79 19.69 -20.55
CA ARG A 159 -32.93 19.99 -19.11
C ARG A 159 -33.70 18.91 -18.36
N ASP A 160 -34.68 18.26 -18.99
CA ASP A 160 -35.47 17.19 -18.36
C ASP A 160 -34.67 15.88 -18.24
N ASP A 161 -33.78 15.59 -19.18
CA ASP A 161 -32.86 14.43 -19.09
C ASP A 161 -31.78 14.63 -18.01
N ALA A 162 -31.34 15.87 -17.77
CA ALA A 162 -30.36 16.17 -16.74
C ALA A 162 -30.91 16.04 -15.30
N GLU A 163 -32.23 16.18 -15.12
CA GLU A 163 -32.92 15.86 -13.85
C GLU A 163 -33.12 14.35 -13.70
N LYS A 164 -33.47 13.64 -14.78
CA LYS A 164 -33.63 12.16 -14.77
C LYS A 164 -32.32 11.41 -14.53
N GLU A 165 -31.19 11.81 -15.14
CA GLU A 165 -29.90 11.15 -14.91
C GLU A 165 -29.34 11.42 -13.50
N LYS A 166 -29.63 12.58 -12.90
CA LYS A 166 -29.17 12.92 -11.54
C LYS A 166 -29.98 12.22 -10.45
N ASP A 167 -31.26 11.93 -10.67
CA ASP A 167 -32.08 11.14 -9.73
C ASP A 167 -31.94 9.62 -9.91
N SER A 168 -31.44 9.15 -11.06
CA SER A 168 -31.18 7.71 -11.29
C SER A 168 -29.85 7.21 -10.74
N ASP A 169 -28.87 8.09 -10.47
CA ASP A 169 -27.56 7.73 -9.88
C ASP A 169 -27.68 7.60 -8.34
N LYS A 170 -28.65 6.81 -7.88
CA LYS A 170 -28.85 6.46 -6.47
C LYS A 170 -27.76 5.45 -6.08
N MET A 171 -27.15 5.62 -4.90
CA MET A 171 -26.06 4.77 -4.36
C MET A 171 -26.33 3.26 -4.44
N ASP A 172 -27.60 2.85 -4.57
CA ASP A 172 -28.03 1.46 -4.71
C ASP A 172 -27.68 0.80 -6.06
N ASP A 173 -27.41 1.56 -7.14
CA ASP A 173 -27.06 1.03 -8.47
C ASP A 173 -25.54 1.01 -8.74
N TRP A 174 -24.73 1.28 -7.71
CA TRP A 174 -23.27 1.26 -7.85
C TRP A 174 -22.72 -0.14 -7.62
N ASP A 175 -22.33 -0.80 -8.72
CA ASP A 175 -21.59 -2.06 -8.67
C ASP A 175 -20.29 -1.95 -7.85
N GLN A 176 -19.90 -3.04 -7.21
CA GLN A 176 -18.68 -3.15 -6.39
C GLN A 176 -17.43 -2.64 -7.12
N ASP A 177 -17.29 -2.89 -8.43
CA ASP A 177 -16.17 -2.41 -9.25
C ASP A 177 -16.19 -0.89 -9.47
N LYS A 178 -17.38 -0.29 -9.63
CA LYS A 178 -17.54 1.17 -9.73
C LYS A 178 -17.23 1.80 -8.37
N LEU A 179 -17.66 1.19 -7.28
CA LEU A 179 -17.33 1.62 -5.92
C LEU A 179 -15.82 1.52 -5.65
N GLU A 180 -15.18 0.42 -6.04
CA GLU A 180 -13.74 0.22 -5.90
C GLU A 180 -12.92 1.17 -6.78
N SER A 181 -13.37 1.48 -8.00
CA SER A 181 -12.68 2.44 -8.87
C SER A 181 -12.78 3.88 -8.34
N VAL A 182 -13.94 4.26 -7.81
CA VAL A 182 -14.21 5.56 -7.20
C VAL A 182 -13.44 5.71 -5.87
N VAL A 183 -13.43 4.69 -5.02
CA VAL A 183 -12.56 4.59 -3.82
C VAL A 183 -11.09 4.65 -4.22
N LYS A 184 -10.67 3.90 -5.25
CA LYS A 184 -9.29 3.93 -5.74
C LYS A 184 -8.93 5.29 -6.31
N GLU A 185 -9.84 6.02 -6.96
CA GLU A 185 -9.57 7.36 -7.50
C GLU A 185 -9.44 8.41 -6.38
N LYS A 186 -10.24 8.32 -5.31
CA LYS A 186 -10.11 9.21 -4.14
C LYS A 186 -8.96 8.85 -3.21
N HIS A 187 -8.68 7.56 -3.03
CA HIS A 187 -7.61 7.05 -2.18
C HIS A 187 -6.28 6.81 -2.93
N SER A 188 -6.21 6.96 -4.25
CA SER A 188 -4.91 6.98 -4.96
C SER A 188 -4.15 8.29 -4.77
N GLY A 189 -4.81 9.30 -4.23
CA GLY A 189 -4.18 10.41 -3.52
C GLY A 189 -3.89 10.07 -2.05
N GLU A 190 -3.53 8.82 -1.72
CA GLU A 190 -3.08 8.42 -0.38
C GLU A 190 -1.77 9.17 -0.06
N ASN A 191 -2.01 10.38 0.43
CA ASN A 191 -1.24 11.26 1.25
C ASN A 191 0.10 10.64 1.71
N GLN A 192 1.11 10.74 0.84
CA GLN A 192 2.52 10.51 1.17
C GLN A 192 3.05 11.46 2.27
N ASN A 193 2.20 12.33 2.82
CA ASN A 193 2.57 13.39 3.74
C ASN A 193 2.00 13.24 5.17
N ASN A 194 1.35 12.12 5.50
CA ASN A 194 1.00 11.78 6.88
C ASN A 194 2.27 11.43 7.66
N LYS A 195 3.04 12.43 8.09
CA LYS A 195 4.31 12.26 8.81
C LYS A 195 4.16 11.68 10.22
N THR A 196 2.93 11.48 10.72
CA THR A 196 2.68 11.08 12.11
C THR A 196 1.65 9.97 12.23
N ASP A 197 1.93 8.97 13.08
CA ASP A 197 1.01 7.89 13.47
C ASP A 197 -0.17 8.37 14.35
N ILE A 198 -0.20 9.65 14.69
CA ILE A 198 -1.22 10.27 15.53
C ILE A 198 -2.48 10.51 14.69
N VAL A 199 -3.62 10.06 15.20
CA VAL A 199 -4.94 10.25 14.57
C VAL A 199 -5.37 11.71 14.67
N CYS A 200 -5.93 12.25 13.59
CA CYS A 200 -6.45 13.63 13.58
C CYS A 200 -7.62 13.80 14.56
N LYS A 201 -7.62 14.89 15.35
CA LYS A 201 -8.70 15.19 16.31
C LYS A 201 -10.05 15.43 15.63
N HIS A 202 -10.06 16.19 14.54
CA HIS A 202 -11.27 16.48 13.77
C HIS A 202 -11.83 15.23 13.08
N PHE A 203 -10.96 14.26 12.77
CA PHE A 203 -11.40 12.97 12.28
C PHE A 203 -12.11 12.16 13.38
N LEU A 204 -11.59 12.13 14.61
CA LEU A 204 -12.29 11.50 15.74
C LEU A 204 -13.65 12.15 16.01
N GLU A 205 -13.74 13.48 15.96
CA GLU A 205 -15.01 14.21 16.13
C GLU A 205 -16.01 13.92 14.99
N ALA A 206 -15.54 13.86 13.75
CA ALA A 206 -16.40 13.55 12.59
C ALA A 206 -16.91 12.11 12.64
N VAL A 207 -16.08 11.18 13.09
CA VAL A 207 -16.46 9.78 13.26
C VAL A 207 -17.44 9.62 14.42
N GLU A 208 -17.21 10.29 15.56
CA GLU A 208 -18.17 10.32 16.67
C GLU A 208 -19.53 10.93 16.26
N LYS A 209 -19.53 11.96 15.41
CA LYS A 209 -20.75 12.58 14.87
C LYS A 209 -21.36 11.84 13.69
N ARG A 210 -20.76 10.73 13.23
CA ARG A 210 -21.16 10.00 12.01
C ARG A 210 -21.24 10.86 10.74
N LEU A 211 -20.50 11.97 10.71
CA LEU A 211 -20.40 12.88 9.56
C LEU A 211 -19.19 12.56 8.68
N TYR A 212 -18.44 11.51 9.01
CA TYR A 212 -17.39 11.00 8.16
C TYR A 212 -18.03 10.29 6.95
N GLY A 213 -17.65 10.70 5.74
CA GLY A 213 -18.23 10.18 4.51
C GLY A 213 -17.53 10.73 3.28
N TRP A 214 -18.05 10.38 2.12
CA TRP A 214 -17.47 10.70 0.81
C TRP A 214 -17.13 12.17 0.60
N PHE A 215 -17.89 13.08 1.23
CA PHE A 215 -17.70 14.52 1.11
C PHE A 215 -17.02 15.16 2.32
N TRP A 216 -16.57 14.38 3.31
CA TRP A 216 -15.95 14.94 4.51
C TRP A 216 -14.50 15.36 4.23
N VAL A 217 -14.25 16.67 4.33
CA VAL A 217 -12.92 17.25 4.20
C VAL A 217 -12.43 17.65 5.59
N CYS A 218 -11.25 17.18 5.98
CA CYS A 218 -10.65 17.58 7.24
C CYS A 218 -10.41 19.10 7.26
N PRO A 219 -10.89 19.83 8.29
CA PRO A 219 -10.68 21.28 8.38
C PRO A 219 -9.20 21.66 8.57
N ASN A 220 -8.35 20.71 8.97
CA ASN A 220 -6.90 20.90 9.14
C ASN A 220 -6.12 20.56 7.85
N GLY A 221 -6.69 20.89 6.68
CA GLY A 221 -6.01 20.79 5.38
C GLY A 221 -6.47 19.65 4.46
N GLY A 222 -7.63 19.04 4.71
CA GLY A 222 -8.22 18.02 3.83
C GLY A 222 -7.28 16.84 3.61
N ASN A 223 -6.75 16.74 2.39
CA ASN A 223 -5.77 15.72 1.98
C ASN A 223 -4.31 16.07 2.33
N GLU A 224 -4.03 17.25 2.87
CA GLU A 224 -2.69 17.69 3.31
C GLU A 224 -2.54 17.67 4.84
N CYS A 225 -3.53 17.12 5.56
CA CYS A 225 -3.44 17.04 7.00
C CYS A 225 -2.21 16.22 7.42
N LYS A 226 -1.45 16.72 8.40
CA LYS A 226 -0.27 16.06 8.96
C LYS A 226 -0.60 14.76 9.72
N TYR A 227 -1.84 14.65 10.18
CA TYR A 227 -2.32 13.60 11.07
C TYR A 227 -3.12 12.54 10.32
N ARG A 228 -3.07 11.30 10.81
CA ARG A 228 -3.67 10.14 10.15
C ARG A 228 -5.21 10.20 10.18
N HIS A 229 -5.84 10.08 9.03
CA HIS A 229 -7.31 10.01 8.85
C HIS A 229 -7.82 8.57 8.73
N ALA A 230 -7.38 7.72 9.66
CA ALA A 230 -7.84 6.35 9.74
C ALA A 230 -7.77 5.86 11.19
N LEU A 231 -8.83 5.18 11.65
CA LEU A 231 -8.86 4.59 12.97
C LEU A 231 -7.73 3.55 13.08
N PRO A 232 -6.99 3.49 14.20
CA PRO A 232 -6.10 2.38 14.48
C PRO A 232 -6.87 1.06 14.55
N PRO A 233 -6.27 -0.06 14.11
CA PRO A 233 -6.91 -1.36 14.21
C PRO A 233 -7.23 -1.68 15.68
N GLY A 234 -8.51 -1.89 16.00
CA GLY A 234 -8.98 -2.18 17.35
C GLY A 234 -9.51 -0.98 18.15
N TYR A 235 -9.56 0.23 17.58
CA TYR A 235 -10.18 1.37 18.25
C TYR A 235 -11.72 1.24 18.28
N VAL A 236 -12.28 1.08 19.48
CA VAL A 236 -13.74 1.08 19.71
C VAL A 236 -14.19 2.50 19.98
N LEU A 237 -15.24 2.95 19.29
CA LEU A 237 -15.81 4.28 19.48
C LEU A 237 -16.33 4.44 20.91
N LYS A 238 -16.16 5.63 21.50
CA LYS A 238 -16.65 5.91 22.87
C LYS A 238 -18.16 5.69 23.01
N SER A 239 -18.94 5.98 21.97
CA SER A 239 -20.38 5.73 21.95
C SER A 239 -20.72 4.24 21.97
N GLN A 240 -19.94 3.41 21.28
CA GLN A 240 -20.11 1.96 21.25
C GLN A 240 -19.66 1.33 22.58
N LEU A 241 -18.56 1.80 23.16
CA LEU A 241 -18.10 1.34 24.46
C LEU A 241 -19.09 1.71 25.58
N LYS A 242 -19.67 2.92 25.51
CA LYS A 242 -20.71 3.35 26.45
C LYS A 242 -21.97 2.49 26.34
N ALA A 243 -22.39 2.15 25.12
CA ALA A 243 -23.52 1.25 24.91
C ALA A 243 -23.26 -0.15 25.49
N MET A 244 -22.09 -0.75 25.22
CA MET A 244 -21.74 -2.05 25.78
C MET A 244 -21.67 -2.03 27.32
N MET A 245 -21.15 -0.95 27.92
CA MET A 245 -21.10 -0.79 29.38
C MET A 245 -22.48 -0.61 30.00
N GLU A 246 -23.40 0.05 29.30
CA GLU A 246 -24.79 0.26 29.75
C GLU A 246 -25.61 -1.04 29.62
N GLU A 247 -25.40 -1.81 28.56
CA GLU A 247 -25.95 -3.17 28.43
C GLU A 247 -25.40 -4.13 29.49
N GLU A 248 -24.10 -4.06 29.83
CA GLU A 248 -23.53 -4.84 30.93
C GLU A 248 -24.14 -4.45 32.28
N LYS A 249 -24.34 -3.15 32.52
CA LYS A 249 -25.01 -2.67 33.74
C LYS A 249 -26.48 -3.04 33.80
N ALA A 250 -27.16 -3.07 32.65
CA ALA A 250 -28.55 -3.52 32.57
C ALA A 250 -28.67 -5.04 32.70
N SER A 251 -27.63 -5.79 32.33
CA SER A 251 -27.56 -7.26 32.45
C SER A 251 -27.04 -7.72 33.81
N GLN A 252 -26.35 -6.85 34.54
CA GLN A 252 -26.01 -7.09 35.93
C GLN A 252 -27.32 -7.13 36.73
N ARG A 253 -27.54 -8.25 37.43
CA ARG A 253 -28.69 -8.41 38.33
C ARG A 253 -28.76 -7.22 39.27
N THR A 254 -29.96 -6.66 39.40
CA THR A 254 -30.16 -5.56 40.33
C THR A 254 -29.99 -6.07 41.76
N ASP A 255 -29.57 -5.19 42.66
CA ASP A 255 -29.43 -5.52 44.08
C ASP A 255 -30.76 -6.05 44.66
N GLU A 256 -31.89 -5.63 44.09
CA GLU A 256 -33.25 -6.08 44.43
C GLU A 256 -33.50 -7.55 44.03
N GLU A 257 -33.10 -7.96 42.83
CA GLU A 257 -33.20 -9.36 42.39
C GLU A 257 -32.32 -10.29 43.24
N ILE A 258 -31.13 -9.82 43.64
CA ILE A 258 -30.23 -10.56 44.54
C ILE A 258 -30.88 -10.71 45.93
N LEU A 259 -31.47 -9.65 46.47
CA LEU A 259 -32.15 -9.67 47.76
C LEU A 259 -33.41 -10.54 47.75
N GLU A 260 -34.17 -10.59 46.66
CA GLU A 260 -35.32 -11.50 46.52
C GLU A 260 -34.89 -12.96 46.45
N GLU A 261 -33.81 -13.29 45.74
CA GLU A 261 -33.26 -14.65 45.69
C GLU A 261 -32.74 -15.10 47.07
N GLU A 262 -32.10 -14.19 47.81
CA GLU A 262 -31.68 -14.42 49.20
C GLU A 262 -32.88 -14.60 50.14
N ARG A 263 -33.93 -13.77 50.02
CA ARG A 263 -35.17 -13.94 50.80
C ARG A 263 -35.90 -15.23 50.48
N ALA A 264 -35.93 -15.65 49.22
CA ALA A 264 -36.53 -16.92 48.82
C ALA A 264 -35.74 -18.13 49.36
N LYS A 265 -34.41 -17.99 49.53
CA LYS A 265 -33.56 -18.99 50.18
C LYS A 265 -33.73 -19.00 51.70
N ILE A 266 -34.08 -17.87 52.31
CA ILE A 266 -34.46 -17.79 53.72
C ILE A 266 -35.87 -18.36 53.87
N GLY A 267 -35.98 -19.65 54.25
CA GLY A 267 -37.27 -20.27 54.57
C GLY A 267 -37.97 -19.61 55.75
N GLU A 268 -39.23 -20.01 56.04
CA GLU A 268 -40.03 -19.50 57.17
C GLU A 268 -39.26 -19.62 58.50
N GLY A 269 -38.62 -18.53 58.89
CA GLY A 269 -37.93 -18.41 60.17
C GLY A 269 -38.92 -18.25 61.31
N VAL A 270 -38.50 -18.69 62.51
CA VAL A 270 -39.27 -18.48 63.73
C VAL A 270 -39.43 -16.97 63.96
N PRO A 271 -40.66 -16.44 64.06
CA PRO A 271 -40.87 -15.02 64.28
C PRO A 271 -40.27 -14.61 65.63
N VAL A 272 -39.54 -13.51 65.64
CA VAL A 272 -38.93 -12.98 66.87
C VAL A 272 -40.02 -12.40 67.76
N THR A 273 -40.53 -13.22 68.68
CA THR A 273 -41.40 -12.79 69.77
C THR A 273 -40.59 -12.35 70.98
N GLN A 274 -41.21 -11.62 71.90
CA GLN A 274 -40.55 -11.11 73.10
C GLN A 274 -39.89 -12.23 73.93
N ASP A 275 -40.52 -13.41 73.95
CA ASP A 275 -40.02 -14.60 74.63
C ASP A 275 -38.79 -15.21 73.92
N THR A 276 -38.84 -15.40 72.59
CA THR A 276 -37.69 -15.91 71.82
C THR A 276 -36.48 -14.98 71.87
N PHE A 277 -36.71 -13.66 71.94
CA PHE A 277 -35.66 -12.67 72.11
C PHE A 277 -35.04 -12.70 73.52
N ALA A 278 -35.86 -12.89 74.56
CA ALA A 278 -35.38 -13.02 75.92
C ALA A 278 -34.54 -14.30 76.11
N GLU A 279 -34.92 -15.41 75.48
CA GLU A 279 -34.14 -16.66 75.47
C GLU A 279 -32.81 -16.49 74.74
N TRP A 280 -32.80 -15.89 73.55
CA TRP A 280 -31.56 -15.59 72.82
C TRP A 280 -30.62 -14.67 73.63
N LYS A 281 -31.17 -13.68 74.32
CA LYS A 281 -30.39 -12.75 75.14
C LYS A 281 -29.82 -13.39 76.41
N ARG A 282 -30.43 -14.47 76.90
CA ARG A 282 -29.88 -15.29 78.00
C ARG A 282 -28.84 -16.30 77.52
N ALA A 283 -28.95 -16.74 76.27
CA ALA A 283 -28.03 -17.70 75.64
C ALA A 283 -26.73 -17.05 75.11
N ARG A 284 -26.65 -15.72 75.12
CA ARG A 284 -25.50 -14.92 74.68
C ARG A 284 -24.87 -14.19 75.86
#